data_AF-A0A0K2VKT9-F1
#
_entry.id   AF-A0A0K2VKT9-F1
#
_cell.length_a   1.000
_cell.length_b   1.000
_cell.length_c   1.000
_cell.angle_alpha   90.00
_cell.angle_beta   90.00
_cell.angle_gamma   90.00
#
_symmetry.space_group_name_H-M   'P 1'
#
loop_
_entity.id
_entity.type
_entity.pdbx_description
1 polymer ?
#
loop_
_entity_poly.entity_id
_entity_poly.type
_entity_poly.pdbx_seq_one_letter_code
_entity_poly.pdbx_strand_id
1 'polypeptide(L)'
;MESRGPPPRKWRRVYGCQLPLHPQQVISWIFLLYFLIYSFCVLIPTFGLESLRNIMYSTHFLVYLWHFFSHFASLFMDPADPNLRKLDSK
;
A
#
# COMPACT_ATOMS: atom_id res chain seq x y z
N MET A 1 27.23 33.50 -14.59
CA MET A 1 26.98 32.18 -15.22
C MET A 1 25.71 31.64 -14.61
N GLU A 2 24.57 31.89 -15.26
CA GLU A 2 23.26 31.39 -14.82
C GLU A 2 23.24 29.87 -15.04
N SER A 3 23.32 29.07 -13.98
CA SER A 3 23.17 27.62 -14.11
C SER A 3 21.71 27.32 -14.44
N ARG A 4 21.38 27.21 -15.74
CA ARG A 4 20.07 26.76 -16.21
C ARG A 4 19.88 25.29 -15.82
N GLY A 5 19.46 25.06 -14.57
CA GLY A 5 18.97 23.77 -14.14
C GLY A 5 17.78 23.35 -15.01
N PRO A 6 17.55 22.03 -15.21
CA PRO A 6 16.40 21.57 -15.95
C PRO A 6 15.10 22.08 -15.29
N PRO A 7 14.06 22.41 -16.08
CA PRO A 7 12.81 22.94 -15.52
C PRO A 7 12.20 21.96 -14.52
N PRO A 8 11.54 22.46 -13.45
CA PRO A 8 10.90 21.60 -12.48
C PRO A 8 9.93 20.63 -13.15
N ARG A 9 10.01 19.36 -12.77
CA ARG A 9 9.14 18.31 -13.31
C ARG A 9 7.70 18.58 -12.87
N LYS A 10 6.92 19.25 -13.73
CA LYS A 10 5.52 19.65 -13.54
C LYS A 10 4.56 18.51 -13.12
N TRP A 11 4.99 17.26 -13.27
CA TRP A 11 4.20 16.05 -13.05
C TRP A 11 4.73 15.16 -11.91
N ARG A 12 5.40 15.73 -10.88
CA ARG A 12 5.80 14.94 -9.72
C ARG A 12 4.58 14.58 -8.87
N ARG A 13 4.38 13.28 -8.60
CA ARG A 13 3.31 12.80 -7.72
C ARG A 13 3.56 13.27 -6.28
N VAL A 14 2.54 13.82 -5.66
CA VAL A 14 2.59 14.44 -4.32
C VAL A 14 2.13 13.46 -3.24
N TYR A 15 1.17 12.58 -3.56
CA TYR A 15 0.61 11.59 -2.65
C TYR A 15 0.33 10.27 -3.37
N GLY A 16 0.32 9.16 -2.63
CA GLY A 16 0.11 7.82 -3.20
C GLY A 16 -1.28 7.59 -3.80
N CYS A 17 -2.27 8.41 -3.44
CA CYS A 17 -3.62 8.42 -4.01
C CYS A 17 -3.79 9.35 -5.23
N GLN A 18 -2.71 9.92 -5.76
CA GLN A 18 -2.82 10.83 -6.90
C GLN A 18 -3.20 10.05 -8.16
N LEU A 19 -4.32 10.44 -8.79
CA LEU A 19 -4.78 9.82 -10.02
C LEU A 19 -3.84 10.12 -11.20
N PRO A 20 -3.66 9.16 -12.14
CA PRO A 20 -4.18 7.79 -12.10
C PRO A 20 -3.42 6.95 -11.05
N LEU A 21 -4.19 6.20 -10.25
CA LEU A 21 -3.65 5.27 -9.26
C LEU A 21 -2.64 4.34 -9.93
N HIS A 22 -1.54 4.04 -9.24
CA HIS A 22 -0.55 3.16 -9.81
C HIS A 22 -1.20 1.78 -10.05
N PRO A 23 -1.10 1.19 -11.26
CA PRO A 23 -1.78 -0.08 -11.56
C PRO A 23 -1.44 -1.18 -10.56
N GLN A 24 -0.20 -1.21 -10.06
CA GLN A 24 0.22 -2.14 -9.01
C GLN A 24 -0.56 -1.95 -7.71
N GLN A 25 -0.90 -0.72 -7.30
CA GLN A 25 -1.69 -0.49 -6.08
C GLN A 25 -3.09 -1.09 -6.24
N VAL A 26 -3.72 -0.87 -7.39
CA VAL A 26 -5.05 -1.42 -7.70
C VAL A 26 -5.01 -2.95 -7.68
N ILE A 27 -4.01 -3.54 -8.35
CA ILE A 27 -3.81 -4.99 -8.37
C ILE A 27 -3.56 -5.52 -6.96
N SER A 28 -2.74 -4.85 -6.15
CA SER A 28 -2.49 -5.22 -4.76
C SER A 28 -3.75 -5.22 -3.91
N TRP A 29 -4.63 -4.22 -4.05
CA TRP A 29 -5.92 -4.20 -3.34
C TRP A 29 -6.82 -5.36 -3.73
N ILE A 30 -6.89 -5.68 -5.02
CA ILE A 30 -7.67 -6.82 -5.53
C ILE A 30 -7.15 -8.13 -4.93
N PHE A 31 -5.84 -8.37 -4.97
CA PHE A 31 -5.24 -9.58 -4.39
C PHE A 31 -5.45 -9.65 -2.88
N LEU A 32 -5.28 -8.53 -2.16
CA LEU A 32 -5.46 -8.48 -0.72
C LEU A 32 -6.89 -8.86 -0.33
N LEU A 33 -7.90 -8.34 -1.04
CA LEU A 33 -9.30 -8.71 -0.82
C LEU A 33 -9.59 -10.17 -1.20
N TYR A 34 -9.08 -10.62 -2.34
CA TYR A 34 -9.27 -11.99 -2.81
C TYR A 34 -8.73 -13.00 -1.80
N PHE A 35 -7.47 -12.85 -1.38
CA PHE A 35 -6.84 -13.77 -0.45
C PHE A 35 -7.44 -13.65 0.95
N LEU A 36 -7.90 -12.47 1.39
CA LEU A 36 -8.60 -12.32 2.66
C LEU A 36 -9.89 -13.14 2.66
N ILE A 37 -10.74 -12.97 1.64
CA ILE A 37 -12.01 -13.68 1.53
C ILE A 37 -11.76 -15.18 1.40
N TYR A 38 -10.84 -15.59 0.51
CA TYR A 38 -10.54 -16.99 0.29
C TYR A 38 -10.00 -17.65 1.57
N SER A 39 -9.07 -17.02 2.29
CA SER A 39 -8.52 -17.58 3.50
C SER A 39 -9.57 -17.77 4.60
N PHE A 40 -10.40 -16.76 4.85
CA PHE A 40 -11.34 -16.79 5.98
C PHE A 40 -12.62 -17.59 5.70
N CYS A 41 -13.12 -17.54 4.46
CA CYS A 41 -14.40 -18.15 4.09
C CYS A 41 -14.25 -19.53 3.47
N VAL A 42 -13.09 -19.87 2.88
CA VAL A 42 -12.88 -21.15 2.19
C VAL A 42 -11.77 -21.95 2.86
N LEU A 43 -10.55 -21.43 2.90
CA LEU A 43 -9.39 -22.21 3.32
C LEU A 43 -9.46 -22.62 4.80
N ILE A 44 -9.54 -21.68 5.73
CA ILE A 44 -9.48 -22.00 7.17
C ILE A 44 -10.67 -22.87 7.63
N PRO A 45 -11.93 -22.66 7.16
CA PRO A 45 -13.04 -23.56 7.48
C PRO A 45 -12.84 -25.03 7.07
N THR A 46 -12.02 -25.32 6.06
CA THR A 46 -11.82 -26.71 5.58
C THR A 46 -10.98 -27.58 6.53
N PHE A 47 -10.31 -26.98 7.52
CA PHE A 47 -9.51 -27.74 8.48
C PHE A 47 -10.40 -28.37 9.57
N GLY A 48 -10.31 -29.68 9.77
CA GLY A 48 -11.16 -30.39 10.74
C GLY A 48 -10.82 -30.16 12.22
N LEU A 49 -9.62 -29.64 12.54
CA LEU A 49 -9.16 -29.40 13.90
C LEU A 49 -9.48 -27.97 14.35
N GLU A 50 -10.36 -27.83 15.34
CA GLU A 50 -10.83 -26.53 15.85
C GLU A 50 -9.70 -25.69 16.47
N SER A 51 -8.80 -26.31 17.23
CA SER A 51 -7.64 -25.63 17.81
C SER A 51 -6.72 -25.03 16.74
N LEU A 52 -6.48 -25.78 15.66
CA LEU A 52 -5.70 -25.31 14.52
C LEU A 52 -6.40 -24.17 13.80
N ARG A 53 -7.72 -24.27 13.57
CA ARG A 53 -8.51 -23.20 12.95
C ARG A 53 -8.41 -21.89 13.71
N ASN A 54 -8.53 -21.92 15.03
CA ASN A 54 -8.46 -20.72 15.86
C ASN A 54 -7.09 -20.03 15.79
N ILE A 55 -6.01 -20.83 15.79
CA ILE A 55 -4.65 -20.34 15.60
C ILE A 55 -4.52 -19.73 14.19
N MET A 56 -4.98 -20.44 13.16
CA MET A 56 -4.89 -19.97 11.77
C MET A 56 -5.65 -18.67 11.55
N TYR A 57 -6.88 -18.54 12.07
CA TYR A 57 -7.65 -17.30 12.01
C TYR A 57 -6.93 -16.15 12.71
N SER A 58 -6.44 -16.37 13.93
CA SER A 58 -5.77 -15.34 14.71
C SER A 58 -4.48 -14.86 14.02
N THR A 59 -3.63 -15.79 13.58
CA THR A 59 -2.39 -15.45 12.88
C THR A 59 -2.65 -14.78 11.54
N HIS A 60 -3.60 -15.29 10.73
CA HIS A 60 -3.95 -14.66 9.46
C HIS A 60 -4.48 -13.25 9.66
N PHE A 61 -5.38 -13.05 10.63
CA PHE A 61 -5.93 -11.74 10.94
C PHE A 61 -4.83 -10.72 11.26
N LEU A 62 -3.88 -11.08 12.13
CA LEU A 62 -2.78 -10.20 12.52
C LEU A 62 -1.87 -9.85 11.33
N VAL A 63 -1.53 -10.83 10.50
CA VAL A 63 -0.70 -10.60 9.30
C VAL A 63 -1.43 -9.69 8.29
N TYR A 64 -2.71 -9.94 8.04
CA TYR A 64 -3.51 -9.10 7.16
C TYR A 64 -3.65 -7.68 7.69
N LEU A 65 -3.88 -7.52 8.98
CA LEU A 65 -4.00 -6.21 9.61
C LEU A 65 -2.71 -5.42 9.47
N TRP A 66 -1.56 -6.04 9.77
CA TRP A 66 -0.25 -5.40 9.59
C TRP A 66 0.01 -5.01 8.13
N HIS A 67 -0.30 -5.92 7.20
CA HIS A 67 -0.12 -5.68 5.78
C HIS A 67 -1.01 -4.54 5.27
N PHE A 68 -2.27 -4.49 5.72
CA PHE A 68 -3.19 -3.40 5.45
C PHE A 68 -2.60 -2.06 5.90
N PHE A 69 -2.13 -1.95 7.15
CA PHE A 69 -1.49 -0.73 7.63
C PHE A 69 -0.24 -0.35 6.83
N SER A 70 0.53 -1.33 6.34
CA SER A 70 1.69 -1.07 5.48
C SER A 70 1.28 -0.43 4.14
N HIS A 71 0.19 -0.88 3.53
CA HIS A 71 -0.38 -0.24 2.33
C HIS A 71 -0.87 1.17 2.62
N PHE A 72 -1.55 1.39 3.76
CA PHE A 72 -1.97 2.73 4.18
C PHE A 72 -0.77 3.65 4.42
N ALA A 73 0.28 3.17 5.09
CA ALA A 73 1.52 3.92 5.29
C ALA A 73 2.15 4.29 3.94
N SER A 74 2.15 3.39 2.95
CA SER A 74 2.62 3.70 1.60
C SER A 74 1.76 4.73 0.87
N LEU A 75 0.46 4.86 1.18
CA LEU A 75 -0.40 5.90 0.60
C LEU A 75 -0.13 7.27 1.21
N PHE A 76 0.18 7.30 2.51
CA PHE A 76 0.38 8.52 3.29
C PHE A 76 1.82 9.00 3.38
N MET A 77 2.82 8.14 3.16
CA MET A 77 4.21 8.55 3.03
C MET A 77 4.35 9.40 1.77
N ASP A 78 4.30 10.73 1.95
CA ASP A 78 4.71 11.69 0.93
C ASP A 78 6.22 11.50 0.68
N PRO A 79 6.62 11.05 -0.51
CA PRO A 79 8.02 10.77 -0.80
C PRO A 79 8.87 12.05 -0.92
N ALA A 80 8.30 13.25 -0.89
CA ALA A 80 9.03 14.49 -1.08
C ALA A 80 9.12 15.35 0.19
N ASP A 81 10.34 15.56 0.67
CA ASP A 81 10.64 16.58 1.68
C ASP A 81 10.10 17.95 1.22
N PRO A 82 9.29 18.64 2.05
CA PRO A 82 8.78 19.98 1.74
C PRO A 82 9.88 20.98 1.36
N ASN A 83 11.10 20.83 1.89
CA ASN A 83 12.24 21.69 1.58
C ASN A 83 12.81 21.42 0.17
N LEU A 84 12.75 20.17 -0.31
CA LEU A 84 13.12 19.81 -1.68
C LEU A 84 12.09 20.35 -2.71
N ARG A 85 10.81 20.48 -2.33
CA ARG A 85 9.79 21.13 -3.18
C ARG A 85 10.05 22.62 -3.40
N LYS A 86 10.62 23.32 -2.41
CA LYS A 86 10.89 24.76 -2.51
C LYS A 86 12.08 25.07 -3.42
N LEU A 87 13.05 24.17 -3.53
CA LEU A 87 14.22 24.31 -4.40
C LEU A 87 13.86 24.19 -5.89
N ASP A 88 12.91 23.33 -6.25
CA ASP A 88 12.45 23.17 -7.63
C ASP A 88 11.54 24.32 -8.11
N SER A 89 10.91 25.06 -7.20
CA SER A 89 9.99 26.16 -7.53
C SER A 89 10.68 27.51 -7.79
N LYS A 90 12.01 27.59 -7.60
CA LYS A 90 12.79 28.83 -7.65
C LYS A 90 13.64 28.87 -8.91
#